data_AF-A0A4V6DX81-F1
#
_entry.id   AF-A0A4V6DX81-F1
#
_cell.length_a   1.000
_cell.length_b   1.000
_cell.length_c   1.000
_cell.angle_alpha   90.00
_cell.angle_beta   90.00
_cell.angle_gamma   90.00
#
_symmetry.space_group_name_H-M   'P 1'
#
loop_
_entity.id
_entity.type
_entity.pdbx_description
1 polymer ?
#
loop_
_entity_poly.entity_id
_entity_poly.type
_entity_poly.pdbx_seq_one_letter_code
_entity_poly.pdbx_strand_id
1 'polypeptide(L)'
;MVRTRAQTKDRPEGQPTDSTDQKKSPSGTSTTPKNWEKNCDVLTDGGYTHYRERTATHPDELADLMISKYQGDLNNIIKQNDEDKVKVCMAIKVIKGIGDLAVNTFCDTVQHVWPFLALFLDDRSMAVAKDIGIEGDLKSIWEAVGKDPLEMAKLASALTHIRLENRQAELQ
;
A
#
# COMPACT_ATOMS: atom_id res chain seq x y z
N MET A 1 -30.80 -75.03 33.63
CA MET A 1 -29.38 -74.93 34.05
C MET A 1 -28.64 -74.58 32.76
N VAL A 2 -28.24 -73.34 32.45
CA VAL A 2 -27.48 -72.33 33.19
C VAL A 2 -27.89 -70.96 32.62
N ARG A 3 -28.08 -69.97 33.50
CA ARG A 3 -28.26 -68.56 33.18
C ARG A 3 -26.95 -68.00 32.63
N THR A 4 -26.98 -67.08 31.66
CA THR A 4 -26.23 -65.80 31.70
C THR A 4 -26.77 -64.83 30.64
N ARG A 5 -27.14 -63.64 31.11
CA ARG A 5 -27.61 -62.47 30.36
C ARG A 5 -26.52 -61.93 29.43
N ALA A 6 -26.87 -61.60 28.19
CA ALA A 6 -26.16 -60.59 27.42
C ALA A 6 -26.88 -59.25 27.62
N GLN A 7 -26.15 -58.27 28.13
CA GLN A 7 -26.61 -56.91 28.36
C GLN A 7 -26.83 -56.17 27.03
N THR A 8 -28.00 -55.54 26.94
CA THR A 8 -28.28 -54.39 26.06
C THR A 8 -27.26 -53.30 26.33
N LYS A 9 -26.47 -52.92 25.31
CA LYS A 9 -25.70 -51.68 25.31
C LYS A 9 -26.37 -50.73 24.34
N ASP A 10 -27.01 -49.73 24.91
CA ASP A 10 -27.62 -48.60 24.20
C ASP A 10 -26.64 -48.01 23.19
N ARG A 11 -27.16 -47.82 21.99
CA ARG A 11 -26.55 -47.05 20.91
C ARG A 11 -26.89 -45.59 21.20
N PRO A 12 -25.92 -44.70 21.52
CA PRO A 12 -26.26 -43.30 21.62
C PRO A 12 -26.53 -42.76 20.22
N GLU A 13 -27.73 -42.21 20.07
CA GLU A 13 -28.17 -41.44 18.92
C GLU A 13 -27.16 -40.34 18.62
N GLY A 14 -26.69 -40.29 17.37
CA GLY A 14 -25.80 -39.24 16.90
C GLY A 14 -26.53 -37.91 16.89
N GLN A 15 -26.19 -37.02 17.82
CA GLN A 15 -26.44 -35.59 17.65
C GLN A 15 -25.52 -35.06 16.54
N PRO A 16 -26.01 -34.20 15.64
CA PRO A 16 -25.14 -33.44 14.77
C PRO A 16 -24.39 -32.43 15.64
N THR A 17 -23.15 -32.74 16.00
CA THR A 17 -22.24 -31.73 16.51
C THR A 17 -21.96 -30.80 15.34
N ASP A 18 -22.60 -29.64 15.35
CA ASP A 18 -22.15 -28.44 14.65
C ASP A 18 -20.76 -28.08 15.20
N SER A 19 -19.79 -28.84 14.73
CA SER A 19 -18.39 -28.45 14.74
C SER A 19 -18.28 -27.47 13.60
N THR A 20 -18.66 -26.22 13.88
CA THR A 20 -18.12 -25.06 13.20
C THR A 20 -16.60 -25.18 13.36
N ASP A 21 -16.00 -25.84 12.38
CA ASP A 21 -14.58 -25.97 12.18
C ASP A 21 -14.08 -24.53 12.10
N GLN A 22 -13.61 -24.00 13.23
CA GLN A 22 -12.89 -22.75 13.29
C GLN A 22 -11.62 -22.96 12.48
N LYS A 23 -11.74 -22.74 11.17
CA LYS A 23 -10.60 -22.52 10.30
C LYS A 23 -9.75 -21.48 10.99
N LYS A 24 -8.57 -21.91 11.44
CA LYS A 24 -7.47 -21.04 11.83
C LYS A 24 -7.25 -20.06 10.68
N SER A 25 -7.75 -18.82 10.82
CA SER A 25 -7.55 -17.75 9.83
C SER A 25 -6.07 -17.43 9.75
N PRO A 26 -5.42 -17.54 8.57
CA PRO A 26 -4.12 -16.95 8.36
C PRO A 26 -4.32 -15.45 8.06
N SER A 27 -3.73 -14.59 8.91
CA SER A 27 -3.73 -13.11 8.91
C SER A 27 -5.08 -12.42 9.21
N GLY A 28 -5.14 -11.74 10.36
CA GLY A 28 -6.29 -10.97 10.83
C GLY A 28 -6.34 -9.58 10.21
N THR A 29 -7.21 -9.42 9.22
CA THR A 29 -7.57 -8.12 8.64
C THR A 29 -8.93 -7.68 9.22
N SER A 30 -9.08 -6.43 9.62
CA SER A 30 -10.35 -5.87 10.14
C SER A 30 -11.46 -5.74 9.08
N THR A 31 -11.17 -6.11 7.83
CA THR A 31 -12.10 -6.10 6.69
C THR A 31 -13.40 -6.84 6.99
N THR A 32 -14.51 -6.09 7.02
CA THR A 32 -15.86 -6.68 7.08
C THR A 32 -16.41 -6.92 5.66
N PRO A 33 -17.38 -7.84 5.46
CA PRO A 33 -17.99 -8.05 4.15
C PRO A 33 -18.54 -6.76 3.52
N LYS A 34 -19.17 -5.91 4.33
CA LYS A 34 -19.70 -4.61 3.90
C LYS A 34 -18.60 -3.63 3.46
N ASN A 35 -17.47 -3.57 4.16
CA ASN A 35 -16.33 -2.75 3.76
C ASN A 35 -15.70 -3.27 2.47
N TRP A 36 -15.56 -4.60 2.36
CA TRP A 36 -15.02 -5.24 1.17
C TRP A 36 -15.85 -4.94 -0.08
N GLU A 37 -17.18 -5.05 0.00
CA GLU A 37 -18.09 -4.68 -1.09
C GLU A 37 -17.93 -3.22 -1.48
N LYS A 38 -17.95 -2.31 -0.49
CA LYS A 38 -17.74 -0.88 -0.73
C LYS A 38 -16.38 -0.59 -1.38
N ASN A 39 -15.32 -1.26 -0.96
CA ASN A 39 -13.99 -1.10 -1.53
C ASN A 39 -13.95 -1.63 -2.97
N CYS A 40 -14.65 -2.74 -3.28
CA CYS A 40 -14.81 -3.23 -4.65
C CYS A 40 -15.54 -2.22 -5.55
N ASP A 41 -16.59 -1.57 -5.05
CA ASP A 41 -17.34 -0.56 -5.79
C ASP A 41 -16.44 0.64 -6.13
N VAL A 42 -15.74 1.19 -5.11
CA VAL A 42 -14.80 2.31 -5.30
C VAL A 42 -13.68 1.95 -6.28
N LEU A 43 -13.13 0.74 -6.20
CA LEU A 43 -12.09 0.28 -7.12
C LEU A 43 -12.64 0.12 -8.55
N THR A 44 -13.91 -0.27 -8.70
CA THR A 44 -14.57 -0.35 -10.00
C THR A 44 -14.71 1.03 -10.63
N ASP A 45 -15.21 2.00 -9.86
CA ASP A 45 -15.35 3.39 -10.30
C ASP A 45 -14.00 4.02 -10.67
N GLY A 46 -12.94 3.62 -9.98
CA GLY A 46 -11.56 4.03 -10.26
C GLY A 46 -10.89 3.31 -11.44
N GLY A 47 -11.60 2.46 -12.19
CA GLY A 47 -11.07 1.72 -13.34
C GLY A 47 -10.25 0.47 -13.00
N TYR A 48 -10.24 0.03 -11.74
CA TYR A 48 -9.54 -1.17 -11.27
C TYR A 48 -10.43 -2.43 -11.28
N THR A 49 -11.43 -2.50 -12.17
CA THR A 49 -12.42 -3.59 -12.21
C THR A 49 -11.78 -4.98 -12.20
N HIS A 50 -10.69 -5.19 -12.95
CA HIS A 50 -9.99 -6.47 -13.04
C HIS A 50 -9.27 -6.89 -11.76
N TYR A 51 -8.96 -5.95 -10.86
CA TYR A 51 -8.19 -6.21 -9.64
C TYR A 51 -8.99 -5.96 -8.35
N ARG A 52 -10.21 -5.43 -8.46
CA ARG A 52 -11.01 -4.94 -7.34
C ARG A 52 -11.12 -5.93 -6.18
N GLU A 53 -11.41 -7.20 -6.46
CA GLU A 53 -11.66 -8.22 -5.43
C GLU A 53 -10.41 -8.52 -4.61
N ARG A 54 -9.26 -8.63 -5.28
CA ARG A 54 -7.97 -8.89 -4.64
C ARG A 54 -7.45 -7.65 -3.90
N THR A 55 -7.75 -6.45 -4.41
CA THR A 55 -7.27 -5.19 -3.86
C THR A 55 -8.18 -4.64 -2.75
N ALA A 56 -9.44 -5.06 -2.67
CA ALA A 56 -10.42 -4.53 -1.73
C ALA A 56 -10.06 -4.71 -0.24
N THR A 57 -9.16 -5.63 0.11
CA THR A 57 -8.67 -5.77 1.48
C THR A 57 -7.48 -4.85 1.81
N HIS A 58 -6.82 -4.26 0.82
CA HIS A 58 -5.59 -3.51 1.01
C HIS A 58 -5.77 -2.24 1.87
N PRO A 59 -6.84 -1.44 1.70
CA PRO A 59 -7.06 -0.26 2.54
C PRO A 59 -7.23 -0.61 4.02
N ASP A 60 -7.97 -1.67 4.33
CA ASP A 60 -8.22 -2.12 5.70
C ASP A 60 -6.94 -2.71 6.32
N GLU A 61 -6.17 -3.49 5.54
CA GLU A 61 -4.84 -3.99 5.95
C GLU A 61 -3.84 -2.85 6.22
N LEU A 62 -3.86 -1.81 5.39
CA LEU A 62 -3.07 -0.61 5.60
C LEU A 62 -3.48 0.09 6.89
N ALA A 63 -4.78 0.28 7.12
CA ALA A 63 -5.28 0.91 8.35
C ALA A 63 -4.86 0.13 9.61
N ASP A 64 -5.00 -1.19 9.59
CA ASP A 64 -4.57 -2.08 10.68
C ASP A 64 -3.07 -1.97 10.93
N LEU A 65 -2.25 -1.96 9.87
CA LEU A 65 -0.81 -1.79 9.96
C LEU A 65 -0.43 -0.42 10.56
N MET A 66 -1.09 0.65 10.10
CA MET A 66 -0.84 2.00 10.61
C MET A 66 -1.15 2.10 12.10
N ILE A 67 -2.30 1.58 12.55
CA ILE A 67 -2.70 1.60 13.96
C ILE A 67 -1.75 0.74 14.81
N SER A 68 -1.52 -0.51 14.39
CA SER A 68 -0.79 -1.49 15.22
C SER A 68 0.71 -1.22 15.31
N LYS A 69 1.37 -0.85 14.20
CA LYS A 69 2.83 -0.69 14.12
C LYS A 69 3.27 0.77 14.26
N TYR A 70 2.45 1.69 13.75
CA TYR A 70 2.79 3.10 13.65
C TYR A 70 1.87 4.00 14.49
N GLN A 71 1.07 3.42 15.40
CA GLN A 71 0.21 4.16 16.34
C GLN A 71 -0.75 5.16 15.66
N GLY A 72 -1.16 4.86 14.42
CA GLY A 72 -2.03 5.73 13.63
C GLY A 72 -1.34 6.96 13.01
N ASP A 73 -0.02 7.10 13.14
CA ASP A 73 0.75 8.23 12.61
C ASP A 73 1.87 7.74 11.67
N LEU A 74 1.73 8.01 10.38
CA LEU A 74 2.71 7.63 9.35
C LEU A 74 4.10 8.23 9.61
N ASN A 75 4.20 9.36 10.32
CA ASN A 75 5.48 9.97 10.67
C ASN A 75 6.30 9.07 11.61
N ASN A 76 5.67 8.09 12.27
CA ASN A 76 6.41 7.11 13.06
C ASN A 76 7.25 6.15 12.18
N ILE A 77 6.96 6.02 10.88
CA ILE A 77 7.88 5.35 9.94
C ILE A 77 9.23 6.07 9.95
N ILE A 78 9.23 7.40 9.89
CA ILE A 78 10.45 8.20 9.84
C ILE A 78 11.22 8.07 11.15
N LYS A 79 10.53 8.28 12.28
CA LYS A 79 11.14 8.25 13.63
C LYS A 79 11.78 6.91 13.94
N GLN A 80 11.17 5.80 13.50
CA GLN A 80 11.69 4.45 13.71
C GLN A 80 12.88 4.10 12.80
N ASN A 81 13.16 4.92 11.78
CA ASN A 81 14.19 4.65 10.76
C ASN A 81 15.22 5.78 10.66
N ASP A 82 15.32 6.66 11.65
CA ASP A 82 16.34 7.72 11.76
C ASP A 82 16.43 8.65 10.53
N GLU A 83 15.31 8.92 9.85
CA GLU A 83 15.29 9.69 8.60
C GLU A 83 16.19 9.11 7.48
N ASP A 84 16.56 7.82 7.59
CA ASP A 84 17.32 7.13 6.55
C ASP A 84 16.40 6.82 5.38
N LYS A 85 16.65 7.48 4.24
CA LYS A 85 15.87 7.32 3.01
C LYS A 85 15.70 5.86 2.59
N VAL A 86 16.76 5.06 2.66
CA VAL A 86 16.70 3.65 2.22
C VAL A 86 15.81 2.85 3.17
N LYS A 87 16.01 3.01 4.48
CA LYS A 87 15.20 2.30 5.49
C LYS A 87 13.74 2.74 5.46
N VAL A 88 13.46 4.03 5.29
CA VAL A 88 12.10 4.57 5.16
C VAL A 88 11.41 4.01 3.91
N CYS A 89 12.07 4.03 2.75
CA CYS A 89 11.53 3.43 1.52
C CYS A 89 11.25 1.92 1.70
N MET A 90 12.16 1.18 2.34
CA MET A 90 11.95 -0.23 2.65
C MET A 90 10.75 -0.44 3.59
N ALA A 91 10.58 0.41 4.60
CA ALA A 91 9.46 0.33 5.53
C ALA A 91 8.11 0.60 4.84
N ILE A 92 8.05 1.57 3.92
CA ILE A 92 6.86 1.85 3.10
C ILE A 92 6.55 0.66 2.19
N LYS A 93 7.56 0.05 1.57
CA LYS A 93 7.41 -1.08 0.64
C LYS A 93 6.81 -2.35 1.28
N VAL A 94 6.83 -2.47 2.62
CA VAL A 94 6.17 -3.57 3.35
C VAL A 94 4.65 -3.45 3.32
N ILE A 95 4.11 -2.25 3.05
CA ILE A 95 2.67 -2.05 2.89
C ILE A 95 2.18 -2.87 1.69
N LYS A 96 1.12 -3.66 1.90
CA LYS A 96 0.56 -4.50 0.84
C LYS A 96 0.08 -3.68 -0.34
N GLY A 97 0.46 -4.11 -1.55
CA GLY A 97 0.13 -3.42 -2.79
C GLY A 97 1.08 -2.27 -3.15
N ILE A 98 2.06 -1.97 -2.30
CA ILE A 98 3.05 -0.92 -2.57
C ILE A 98 4.33 -1.56 -3.13
N GLY A 99 4.49 -1.47 -4.45
CA GLY A 99 5.73 -1.84 -5.15
C GLY A 99 6.70 -0.66 -5.32
N ASP A 100 7.83 -0.90 -5.97
CA ASP A 100 8.87 0.14 -6.19
C ASP A 100 8.32 1.41 -6.86
N LEU A 101 7.43 1.25 -7.83
CA LEU A 101 6.76 2.37 -8.48
C LEU A 101 5.96 3.21 -7.48
N ALA A 102 5.17 2.56 -6.62
CA ALA A 102 4.33 3.26 -5.65
C ALA A 102 5.17 3.94 -4.57
N VAL A 103 6.28 3.32 -4.14
CA VAL A 103 7.25 3.95 -3.22
C VAL A 103 7.85 5.20 -3.85
N ASN A 104 8.30 5.12 -5.11
CA ASN A 104 8.88 6.26 -5.80
C ASN A 104 7.88 7.39 -5.95
N THR A 105 6.65 7.12 -6.42
CA THR A 105 5.60 8.14 -6.53
C THR A 105 5.23 8.77 -5.18
N PHE A 106 5.20 7.98 -4.11
CA PHE A 106 5.02 8.50 -2.76
C PHE A 106 6.17 9.43 -2.34
N CYS A 107 7.43 8.99 -2.54
CA CYS A 107 8.61 9.79 -2.21
C CYS A 107 8.73 11.07 -3.05
N ASP A 108 8.26 11.07 -4.29
CA ASP A 108 8.20 12.25 -5.16
C ASP A 108 7.24 13.31 -4.61
N THR A 109 6.12 12.90 -3.98
CA THR A 109 5.04 13.82 -3.59
C THR A 109 5.08 14.23 -2.11
N VAL A 110 5.62 13.38 -1.24
CA VAL A 110 5.65 13.63 0.21
C VAL A 110 6.75 14.62 0.64
N GLN A 111 7.61 15.07 -0.26
CA GLN A 111 8.83 15.82 0.07
C GLN A 111 8.57 17.11 0.88
N HIS A 112 7.44 17.79 0.63
CA HIS A 112 7.09 18.99 1.40
C HIS A 112 6.73 18.65 2.87
N VAL A 113 6.24 17.43 3.12
CA VAL A 113 5.91 16.93 4.47
C VAL A 113 7.15 16.30 5.10
N TRP A 114 7.97 15.61 4.30
CA TRP A 114 9.18 14.90 4.70
C TRP A 114 10.43 15.46 3.97
N PRO A 115 10.95 16.65 4.37
CA PRO A 115 11.99 17.36 3.64
C PRO A 115 13.31 16.61 3.44
N PHE A 116 13.65 15.63 4.29
CA PHE A 116 14.84 14.81 4.11
C PHE A 116 14.81 13.97 2.81
N LEU A 117 13.62 13.78 2.22
CA LEU A 117 13.44 13.14 0.92
C LEU A 117 13.55 14.09 -0.27
N ALA A 118 13.62 15.42 -0.06
CA ALA A 118 13.53 16.41 -1.14
C ALA A 118 14.60 16.25 -2.23
N LEU A 119 15.78 15.71 -1.90
CA LEU A 119 16.76 15.34 -2.92
C LEU A 119 16.45 13.95 -3.49
N PHE A 120 15.29 13.83 -4.14
CA PHE A 120 14.81 12.64 -4.83
C PHE A 120 13.98 13.04 -6.05
N LEU A 121 14.20 12.33 -7.15
CA LEU A 121 13.31 12.31 -8.30
C LEU A 121 13.42 10.91 -8.90
N ASP A 122 12.29 10.26 -9.19
CA ASP A 122 12.33 8.93 -9.76
C ASP A 122 12.89 8.92 -11.20
N ASP A 123 13.47 7.79 -11.62
CA ASP A 123 14.14 7.67 -12.93
C ASP A 123 13.22 8.01 -14.12
N ARG A 124 11.92 7.72 -14.01
CA ARG A 124 10.95 8.03 -15.06
C ARG A 124 10.67 9.54 -15.09
N SER A 125 10.56 10.17 -13.92
CA SER A 125 10.41 11.62 -13.81
C SER A 125 11.67 12.34 -14.32
N MET A 126 12.87 11.83 -14.03
CA MET A 126 14.13 12.35 -14.60
C MET A 126 14.17 12.22 -16.13
N ALA A 127 13.71 11.11 -16.70
CA ALA A 127 13.64 10.94 -18.15
C ALA A 127 12.69 11.96 -18.80
N VAL A 128 11.52 12.16 -18.20
CA VAL A 128 10.53 13.15 -18.64
C VAL A 128 11.11 14.56 -18.59
N ALA A 129 11.82 14.90 -17.51
CA ALA A 129 12.47 16.20 -17.34
C ALA A 129 13.44 16.48 -18.50
N LYS A 130 14.27 15.49 -18.84
CA LYS A 130 15.18 15.57 -19.98
C LYS A 130 14.44 15.76 -21.31
N ASP A 131 13.37 15.01 -21.53
CA ASP A 131 12.60 15.06 -22.79
C ASP A 131 11.93 16.43 -23.03
N ILE A 132 11.59 17.16 -21.95
CA ILE A 132 11.02 18.52 -22.00
C ILE A 132 12.08 19.63 -21.89
N GLY A 133 13.37 19.30 -21.96
CA GLY A 133 14.46 20.27 -21.97
C GLY A 133 14.94 20.76 -20.60
N ILE A 134 14.55 20.11 -19.50
CA ILE A 134 15.18 20.33 -18.19
C ILE A 134 16.50 19.57 -18.18
N GLU A 135 17.59 20.28 -18.42
CA GLU A 135 18.94 19.73 -18.37
C GLU A 135 19.53 19.77 -16.95
N GLY A 136 20.37 18.79 -16.63
CA GLY A 136 21.11 18.75 -15.37
C GLY A 136 20.92 17.45 -14.60
N ASP A 137 21.69 17.33 -13.52
CA ASP A 137 21.52 16.27 -12.55
C ASP A 137 20.53 16.67 -11.45
N LEU A 138 20.20 15.72 -10.56
CA LEU A 138 19.27 15.94 -9.46
C LEU A 138 19.66 17.14 -8.56
N LYS A 139 20.97 17.39 -8.37
CA LYS A 139 21.45 18.54 -7.60
C LYS A 139 21.19 19.85 -8.32
N SER A 140 21.42 19.90 -9.62
CA SER A 140 21.17 21.09 -10.44
C SER A 140 19.69 21.44 -10.45
N ILE A 141 18.81 20.45 -10.56
CA ILE A 141 17.36 20.62 -10.45
C ILE A 141 16.98 21.17 -9.07
N TRP A 142 17.55 20.60 -8.00
CA TRP A 142 17.32 21.06 -6.63
C TRP A 142 17.72 22.52 -6.40
N GLU A 143 18.87 22.95 -6.96
CA GLU A 143 19.29 24.35 -6.94
C GLU A 143 18.34 25.25 -7.74
N ALA A 144 17.88 24.78 -8.91
CA ALA A 144 16.99 25.54 -9.80
C ALA A 144 15.60 25.78 -9.20
N VAL A 145 15.07 24.83 -8.41
CA VAL A 145 13.83 25.01 -7.65
C VAL A 145 14.05 25.75 -6.31
N GLY A 146 15.23 26.38 -6.12
CA GLY A 146 15.52 27.22 -4.96
C GLY A 146 15.76 26.45 -3.66
N LYS A 147 16.07 25.15 -3.73
CA LYS A 147 16.18 24.26 -2.56
C LYS A 147 14.92 24.20 -1.70
N ASP A 148 13.76 24.32 -2.33
CA ASP A 148 12.46 24.23 -1.66
C ASP A 148 11.84 22.83 -1.85
N PRO A 149 11.63 22.06 -0.77
CA PRO A 149 10.95 20.76 -0.85
C PRO A 149 9.55 20.82 -1.46
N LEU A 150 8.83 21.94 -1.31
CA LEU A 150 7.51 22.11 -1.89
C LEU A 150 7.59 22.26 -3.41
N GLU A 151 8.50 23.09 -3.90
CA GLU A 151 8.70 23.28 -5.34
C GLU A 151 9.24 22.02 -6.00
N MET A 152 10.10 21.26 -5.31
CA MET A 152 10.54 19.96 -5.78
C MET A 152 9.39 18.94 -5.87
N ALA A 153 8.52 18.85 -4.86
CA ALA A 153 7.34 17.98 -4.90
C ALA A 153 6.37 18.37 -6.03
N LYS A 154 6.17 19.67 -6.27
CA LYS A 154 5.36 20.18 -7.39
C LYS A 154 5.95 19.78 -8.74
N LEU A 155 7.27 19.93 -8.91
CA LEU A 155 7.97 19.53 -10.12
C LEU A 155 7.82 18.02 -10.37
N ALA A 156 8.08 17.19 -9.36
CA ALA A 156 7.97 15.74 -9.47
C ALA A 156 6.53 15.30 -9.86
N SER A 157 5.53 15.92 -9.23
CA SER A 157 4.12 15.70 -9.59
C SER A 157 3.82 16.11 -11.03
N ALA A 158 4.27 17.29 -11.46
CA ALA A 158 4.07 17.78 -12.83
C ALA A 158 4.69 16.84 -13.88
N LEU A 159 5.91 16.35 -13.64
CA LEU A 159 6.58 15.39 -14.52
C LEU A 159 5.82 14.06 -14.60
N THR A 160 5.29 13.58 -13.47
CA THR A 160 4.43 12.40 -13.44
C THR A 160 3.13 12.62 -14.24
N HIS A 161 2.51 13.80 -14.15
CA HIS A 161 1.32 14.15 -14.92
C HIS A 161 1.59 14.15 -16.42
N ILE A 162 2.65 14.84 -16.88
CA ILE A 162 3.03 14.88 -18.30
C ILE A 162 3.22 13.46 -18.85
N ARG A 163 3.90 12.61 -18.08
CA ARG A 163 4.13 11.20 -18.42
C ARG A 163 2.85 10.39 -18.55
N LEU A 164 1.91 10.54 -17.60
CA LEU A 164 0.66 9.76 -17.57
C LEU A 164 -0.32 10.17 -18.66
N GLU A 165 -0.33 11.45 -19.03
CA GLU A 165 -1.20 11.98 -20.08
C GLU A 165 -0.58 11.78 -21.48
N ASN A 166 0.59 11.14 -21.57
CA ASN A 166 1.36 10.95 -22.79
C ASN A 166 1.65 12.28 -23.53
N ARG A 167 1.65 13.40 -22.79
CA ARG A 167 1.88 14.76 -23.31
C ARG A 167 3.34 15.07 -23.61
N GLN A 168 4.22 14.08 -23.45
CA GLN A 168 5.65 14.17 -23.78
C GLN A 168 5.90 14.69 -25.20
N ALA A 169 5.01 14.34 -26.13
CA ALA A 169 5.12 14.72 -27.55
C ALA A 169 4.53 16.11 -27.88
N GLU A 170 3.77 16.73 -26.98
CA GLU A 170 3.08 18.01 -27.23
C GLU A 170 3.87 19.24 -26.77
N LEU A 171 4.98 19.02 -26.05
CA LEU A 171 5.81 20.07 -25.44
C LEU A 171 7.15 20.30 -26.16
N GLN A 172 7.35 19.66 -27.32
CA GLN A 172 8.50 19.88 -28.23
C GLN A 172 8.13 20.85 -29.35
#